data_AF-A0A354B261-F1
#
_entry.id   AF-A0A354B261-F1
#
_cell.length_a   1.000
_cell.length_b   1.000
_cell.length_c   1.000
_cell.angle_alpha   90.00
_cell.angle_beta   90.00
_cell.angle_gamma   90.00
#
_symmetry.space_group_name_H-M   'P 1'
#
loop_
_entity.id
_entity.type
_entity.pdbx_description
1 polymer ?
#
loop_
_entity_poly.entity_id
_entity_poly.type
_entity_poly.pdbx_seq_one_letter_code
_entity_poly.pdbx_strand_id
1 'polypeptide(L)'
;DLRADRQPEFTQLDMEMSFMDQEQILELNEKLICAIWQAVKGIKLKKRFKGGRFPQISWHEAMERYGTDRPDTRYGMELVNVSDIAENCGFKVFSGAVKAGGAVKFIAVPGGNEAISNVRIKPGGDVFSEAQKAGAGGLAFIRVNEVGDHETSFDVGGSQVGIGTIGAIRDGFKKEQMEEVLERAGATPGTLLLFG
;
A
#
# COMPACT_ATOMS: atom_id res chain seq x y z
N ASP A 1 -16.91 22.12 -1.96
CA ASP A 1 -16.18 21.09 -1.20
C ASP A 1 -15.16 21.79 -0.32
N LEU A 2 -15.54 22.14 0.92
CA LEU A 2 -14.61 22.67 1.91
C LEU A 2 -13.86 21.46 2.48
N ARG A 3 -12.73 21.11 1.86
CA ARG A 3 -11.82 20.12 2.42
C ARG A 3 -11.37 20.64 3.79
N ALA A 4 -11.44 19.80 4.82
CA ALA A 4 -11.24 20.22 6.21
C ALA A 4 -9.88 20.87 6.50
N ASP A 5 -8.90 20.64 5.61
CA ASP A 5 -7.53 21.16 5.66
C ASP A 5 -7.32 22.42 4.81
N ARG A 6 -8.36 23.00 4.20
CA ARG A 6 -8.24 24.15 3.29
C ARG A 6 -9.07 25.33 3.76
N GLN A 7 -8.40 26.48 3.89
CA GLN A 7 -9.03 27.78 4.14
C GLN A 7 -8.74 28.72 2.97
N PRO A 8 -9.66 29.64 2.61
CA PRO A 8 -9.42 30.66 1.60
C PRO A 8 -8.22 31.55 1.95
N GLU A 9 -8.00 31.76 3.25
CA GLU A 9 -6.89 32.54 3.80
C GLU A 9 -6.08 31.66 4.76
N PHE A 10 -4.75 31.67 4.60
CA PHE A 10 -3.82 30.92 5.44
C PHE A 10 -2.46 31.61 5.48
N THR A 11 -1.73 31.42 6.58
CA THR A 11 -0.37 31.97 6.76
C THR A 11 0.67 30.99 6.24
N GLN A 12 1.63 31.48 5.47
CA GLN A 12 2.81 30.73 5.05
C GLN A 12 4.05 31.23 5.79
N LEU A 13 4.96 30.32 6.12
CA LEU A 13 6.33 30.65 6.48
C LEU A 13 7.16 30.61 5.20
N ASP A 14 7.25 31.76 4.54
CA ASP A 14 8.00 31.89 3.29
C ASP A 14 9.50 32.05 3.57
N MET A 15 10.35 31.38 2.77
CA MET A 15 11.80 31.36 2.96
C MET A 15 12.52 31.28 1.61
N GLU A 16 13.42 32.23 1.38
CA GLU A 16 14.32 32.25 0.22
C GLU A 16 15.78 32.33 0.66
N MET A 17 16.66 31.64 -0.07
CA MET A 17 18.09 31.55 0.24
C MET A 17 18.91 31.68 -1.04
N SER A 18 20.04 32.38 -0.96
CA SER A 18 20.99 32.51 -2.06
C SER A 18 22.18 31.58 -1.88
N PHE A 19 22.71 31.04 -2.99
CA PHE A 19 23.92 30.22 -3.01
C PHE A 19 23.86 28.92 -2.19
N MET A 20 22.66 28.35 -2.01
CA MET A 20 22.46 27.04 -1.38
C MET A 20 21.96 26.02 -2.40
N ASP A 21 22.41 24.78 -2.26
CA ASP A 21 21.86 23.64 -3.01
C ASP A 21 20.63 23.03 -2.32
N GLN A 22 19.99 22.07 -3.00
CA GLN A 22 18.77 21.42 -2.52
C GLN A 22 18.98 20.70 -1.17
N GLU A 23 20.09 19.99 -0.98
CA GLU A 23 20.32 19.22 0.25
C GLU A 23 20.51 20.16 1.45
N GLN A 24 21.20 21.28 1.25
CA GLN A 24 21.36 22.30 2.28
C GLN A 24 20.02 22.94 2.68
N ILE A 25 19.12 23.18 1.71
CA ILE A 25 17.77 23.70 1.97
C ILE A 25 16.92 22.68 2.75
N LEU A 26 16.98 21.40 2.36
CA LEU A 26 16.29 20.32 3.07
C LEU A 26 16.80 20.17 4.51
N GLU A 27 18.12 20.22 4.71
CA GLU A 27 18.72 20.15 6.05
C GLU A 27 18.31 21.33 6.94
N LEU A 28 18.25 22.55 6.38
CA LEU A 28 17.77 23.73 7.10
C LEU A 28 16.32 23.55 7.56
N ASN A 29 15.45 23.11 6.66
CA ASN A 29 14.04 22.85 6.96
C ASN A 29 13.87 21.75 8.02
N GLU A 30 14.64 20.66 7.92
CA GLU A 30 14.60 19.58 8.91
C GLU A 30 15.02 20.08 10.30
N LYS A 31 16.08 20.90 10.39
CA LYS A 31 16.51 21.53 11.64
C LYS A 31 15.42 22.40 12.23
N LEU A 32 14.75 23.22 11.42
CA LEU A 32 13.63 24.06 11.84
C LEU A 32 12.49 23.22 12.43
N ILE A 33 12.04 22.18 11.72
CA ILE A 33 10.97 21.30 12.19
C ILE A 33 11.35 20.60 13.50
N CYS A 34 12.58 20.09 13.60
CA CYS A 34 13.08 19.48 14.83
C CYS A 34 13.10 20.46 16.01
N ALA A 35 13.51 21.71 15.78
CA ALA A 35 13.53 22.75 16.81
C ALA A 35 12.12 23.09 17.31
N ILE A 36 11.15 23.24 16.39
CA ILE A 36 9.74 23.51 16.74
C ILE A 36 9.17 22.37 17.59
N TRP A 37 9.35 21.11 17.19
CA TRP A 37 8.84 19.96 17.94
C TRP A 37 9.48 19.84 19.32
N GLN A 38 10.78 20.10 19.44
CA GLN A 38 11.46 20.10 20.73
C GLN A 38 10.95 21.23 21.64
N ALA A 39 10.79 22.44 21.10
CA ALA A 39 10.36 23.60 21.88
C ALA A 39 8.91 23.50 22.34
N VAL A 40 8.01 23.05 21.47
CA VAL A 40 6.55 23.05 21.71
C VAL A 40 6.07 21.76 22.39
N LYS A 41 6.64 20.60 22.01
CA LYS A 41 6.18 19.28 22.48
C LYS A 41 7.22 18.52 23.30
N GLY A 42 8.46 19.02 23.42
CA GLY A 42 9.54 18.32 24.11
C GLY A 42 10.04 17.07 23.37
N ILE A 43 9.66 16.87 22.11
CA ILE A 43 9.97 15.65 21.35
C ILE A 43 11.24 15.85 20.51
N LYS A 44 12.23 14.99 20.75
CA LYS A 44 13.48 14.91 19.97
C LYS A 44 13.28 14.11 18.68
N LEU A 45 12.74 14.71 17.62
CA LEU A 45 12.47 14.04 16.35
C LEU A 45 13.69 13.35 15.73
N LYS A 46 14.89 13.96 15.80
CA LYS A 46 16.13 13.32 15.31
C LYS A 46 16.41 11.94 15.91
N LYS A 47 15.95 11.66 17.13
CA LYS A 47 16.12 10.34 17.76
C LYS A 47 15.14 9.29 17.23
N ARG A 48 14.11 9.70 16.47
CA ARG A 48 13.07 8.81 15.94
C ARG A 48 13.45 8.20 14.59
N PHE A 49 14.35 8.83 13.84
CA PHE A 49 14.72 8.38 12.50
C PHE A 49 16.13 7.80 12.48
N LYS A 50 16.30 6.73 11.70
CA LYS A 50 17.60 6.08 11.50
C LYS A 50 18.57 7.08 10.85
N GLY A 51 19.74 7.27 11.46
CA GLY A 51 20.73 8.24 10.97
C GLY A 51 20.43 9.70 11.32
N GLY A 52 19.38 9.98 12.09
CA GLY A 52 19.12 11.33 12.60
C GLY A 52 18.61 12.34 11.58
N ARG A 53 18.14 11.86 10.42
CA ARG A 53 17.53 12.65 9.34
C ARG A 53 16.17 12.13 8.93
N PHE A 54 15.34 12.97 8.31
CA PHE A 54 14.04 12.55 7.80
C PHE A 54 14.24 11.61 6.60
N PRO A 55 13.43 10.53 6.49
CA PRO A 55 13.49 9.66 5.33
C PRO A 55 13.20 10.44 4.05
N GLN A 56 14.02 10.23 3.03
CA GLN A 56 13.80 10.75 1.69
C GLN A 56 13.30 9.62 0.80
N ILE A 57 12.31 9.92 -0.03
CA ILE A 57 11.75 9.02 -1.03
C ILE A 57 11.54 9.82 -2.31
N SER A 58 11.89 9.24 -3.46
CA SER A 58 11.61 9.89 -4.73
C SER A 58 10.11 9.88 -5.00
N TRP A 59 9.64 10.80 -5.85
CA TRP A 59 8.25 10.82 -6.28
C TRP A 59 7.83 9.48 -6.92
N HIS A 60 8.70 8.88 -7.74
CA HIS A 60 8.42 7.60 -8.37
C HIS A 60 8.25 6.47 -7.35
N GLU A 61 9.13 6.40 -6.34
CA GLU A 61 8.99 5.40 -5.27
C GLU A 61 7.74 5.66 -4.41
N ALA A 62 7.39 6.92 -4.15
CA ALA A 62 6.20 7.26 -3.38
C ALA A 62 4.92 6.84 -4.10
N MET A 63 4.84 7.13 -5.40
CA MET A 63 3.72 6.69 -6.24
C MET A 63 3.70 5.16 -6.42
N GLU A 64 4.87 4.53 -6.55
CA GLU A 64 4.95 3.08 -6.72
C GLU A 64 4.49 2.32 -5.48
N ARG A 65 4.96 2.75 -4.30
CA ARG A 65 4.75 2.07 -3.01
C ARG A 65 3.52 2.53 -2.24
N TYR A 66 3.00 3.73 -2.49
CA TYR A 66 1.89 4.29 -1.70
C TYR A 66 0.77 4.90 -2.55
N GLY A 67 0.98 5.10 -3.86
CA GLY A 67 -0.02 5.71 -4.74
C GLY A 67 -0.29 7.19 -4.45
N THR A 68 0.57 7.85 -3.67
CA THR A 68 0.47 9.26 -3.34
C THR A 68 1.85 9.88 -3.11
N ASP A 69 1.99 11.15 -3.46
CA ASP A 69 3.16 11.99 -3.23
C ASP A 69 3.30 12.46 -1.77
N ARG A 70 2.30 12.21 -0.92
CA ARG A 70 2.28 12.55 0.51
C ARG A 70 1.89 11.33 1.37
N PRO A 71 2.70 10.25 1.34
CA PRO A 71 2.34 9.00 1.98
C PRO A 71 2.31 9.11 3.51
N ASP A 72 1.32 8.46 4.11
CA ASP A 72 1.33 8.20 5.55
C ASP A 72 2.13 6.91 5.84
N THR A 73 3.42 7.08 6.12
CA THR A 73 4.35 5.97 6.33
C THR A 73 4.16 5.26 7.68
N ARG A 74 3.23 5.71 8.53
CA ARG A 74 2.97 5.10 9.84
C ARG A 74 2.24 3.77 9.75
N TYR A 75 1.42 3.58 8.71
CA TYR A 75 0.62 2.37 8.54
C TYR A 75 1.44 1.18 8.03
N GLY A 76 2.55 1.44 7.31
CA GLY A 76 3.41 0.38 6.76
C GLY A 76 2.75 -0.52 5.71
N MET A 77 1.54 -0.18 5.25
CA MET A 77 0.79 -0.91 4.22
C MET A 77 1.14 -0.34 2.85
N GLU A 78 2.10 -0.96 2.18
CA GLU A 78 2.58 -0.55 0.87
C GLU A 78 1.83 -1.29 -0.25
N LEU A 79 1.76 -0.63 -1.41
CA LEU A 79 1.36 -1.23 -2.67
C LEU A 79 2.48 -2.13 -3.19
N VAL A 80 2.15 -3.39 -3.45
CA VAL A 80 3.06 -4.37 -4.05
C VAL A 80 2.62 -4.64 -5.48
N ASN A 81 3.54 -4.47 -6.41
CA ASN A 81 3.29 -4.67 -7.83
C ASN A 81 3.46 -6.14 -8.24
N VAL A 82 2.44 -6.67 -8.91
CA VAL A 82 2.41 -8.04 -9.44
C VAL A 82 2.01 -8.06 -10.92
N SER A 83 2.20 -6.94 -11.62
CA SER A 83 1.82 -6.80 -13.03
C SER A 83 2.52 -7.82 -13.93
N ASP A 84 3.78 -8.14 -13.62
CA ASP A 84 4.59 -9.16 -14.30
C ASP A 84 3.99 -10.57 -14.21
N ILE A 85 3.35 -10.88 -13.09
CA ILE A 85 2.65 -12.16 -12.87
C ILE A 85 1.25 -12.10 -13.52
N ALA A 86 0.56 -10.98 -13.32
CA ALA A 86 -0.81 -10.76 -13.75
C ALA A 86 -0.97 -10.69 -15.27
N GLU A 87 0.03 -10.21 -16.02
CA GLU A 87 -0.02 -10.08 -17.48
C GLU A 87 -0.38 -11.40 -18.19
N ASN A 88 0.14 -12.50 -17.64
CA ASN A 88 0.02 -13.85 -18.20
C ASN A 88 -0.91 -14.77 -17.39
N CYS A 89 -1.69 -14.21 -16.46
CA CYS A 89 -2.70 -14.99 -15.74
C CYS A 89 -3.98 -15.18 -16.57
N GLY A 90 -4.73 -16.24 -16.30
CA GLY A 90 -6.02 -16.56 -16.88
C GLY A 90 -7.17 -15.67 -16.41
N PHE A 91 -6.96 -14.86 -15.36
CA PHE A 91 -7.98 -13.92 -14.88
C PHE A 91 -7.98 -12.64 -15.74
N LYS A 92 -8.91 -12.57 -16.70
CA LYS A 92 -8.96 -11.55 -17.76
C LYS A 92 -9.00 -10.10 -17.27
N VAL A 93 -9.54 -9.84 -16.08
CA VAL A 93 -9.58 -8.47 -15.53
C VAL A 93 -8.15 -7.97 -15.27
N PHE A 94 -7.30 -8.81 -14.68
CA PHE A 94 -5.91 -8.48 -14.38
C PHE A 94 -5.04 -8.46 -15.64
N SER A 95 -5.05 -9.54 -16.43
CA SER A 95 -4.25 -9.58 -17.66
C SER A 95 -4.67 -8.53 -18.68
N GLY A 96 -5.97 -8.18 -18.74
CA GLY A 96 -6.47 -7.09 -19.56
C GLY A 96 -5.99 -5.71 -19.10
N ALA A 97 -5.99 -5.44 -17.78
CA ALA A 97 -5.51 -4.18 -17.23
C ALA A 97 -4.02 -3.94 -17.55
N VAL A 98 -3.16 -4.96 -17.37
CA VAL A 98 -1.73 -4.85 -17.70
C VAL A 98 -1.51 -4.65 -19.20
N LYS A 99 -2.20 -5.41 -20.05
CA LYS A 99 -2.08 -5.28 -21.52
C LYS A 99 -2.59 -3.94 -22.07
N ALA A 100 -3.46 -3.26 -21.32
CA ALA A 100 -3.91 -1.90 -21.64
C ALA A 100 -2.91 -0.81 -21.19
N GLY A 101 -1.74 -1.20 -20.66
CA GLY A 101 -0.73 -0.28 -20.11
C GLY A 101 -0.98 0.13 -18.66
N GLY A 102 -1.90 -0.53 -17.97
CA GLY A 102 -2.15 -0.35 -16.54
C GLY A 102 -1.20 -1.19 -15.67
N ALA A 103 -1.54 -1.29 -14.39
CA ALA A 103 -0.83 -2.12 -13.42
C ALA A 103 -1.84 -2.92 -12.59
N VAL A 104 -1.37 -4.02 -12.00
CA VAL A 104 -2.10 -4.75 -10.96
C VAL A 104 -1.25 -4.72 -9.71
N LYS A 105 -1.78 -4.11 -8.65
CA LYS A 105 -1.11 -4.01 -7.36
C LYS A 105 -2.01 -4.52 -6.26
N PHE A 106 -1.43 -4.86 -5.12
CA PHE A 106 -2.19 -5.18 -3.93
C PHE A 106 -1.66 -4.49 -2.69
N ILE A 107 -2.53 -4.38 -1.68
CA ILE A 107 -2.14 -4.10 -0.29
C ILE A 107 -2.35 -5.37 0.51
N ALA A 108 -1.34 -5.75 1.30
CA ALA A 108 -1.45 -6.81 2.28
C ALA A 108 -1.90 -6.23 3.63
N VAL A 109 -2.96 -6.79 4.20
CA VAL A 109 -3.52 -6.40 5.50
C VAL A 109 -3.33 -7.55 6.48
N PRO A 110 -2.25 -7.55 7.31
CA PRO A 110 -2.05 -8.54 8.35
C PRO A 110 -3.22 -8.55 9.34
N GLY A 111 -3.75 -9.73 9.66
CA GLY A 111 -4.97 -9.87 10.49
C GLY A 111 -6.25 -9.36 9.83
N GLY A 112 -6.19 -8.97 8.55
CA GLY A 112 -7.33 -8.45 7.81
C GLY A 112 -8.47 -9.46 7.65
N ASN A 113 -8.20 -10.76 7.82
CA ASN A 113 -9.26 -11.76 7.76
C ASN A 113 -10.32 -11.57 8.85
N GLU A 114 -9.87 -11.27 10.08
CA GLU A 114 -10.74 -11.05 11.23
C GLU A 114 -11.27 -9.62 11.26
N ALA A 115 -10.41 -8.64 10.92
CA ALA A 115 -10.74 -7.22 11.04
C ALA A 115 -11.71 -6.72 9.96
N ILE A 116 -11.74 -7.35 8.78
CA ILE A 116 -12.51 -6.87 7.64
C ILE A 116 -13.43 -7.99 7.15
N SER A 117 -14.74 -7.79 7.27
CA SER A 117 -15.73 -8.76 6.81
C SER A 117 -15.90 -8.73 5.28
N ASN A 118 -16.41 -9.84 4.71
CA ASN A 118 -16.72 -9.90 3.28
C ASN A 118 -17.76 -8.85 2.84
N VAL A 119 -18.64 -8.40 3.73
CA VAL A 119 -19.63 -7.36 3.43
C VAL A 119 -18.95 -6.03 3.10
N ARG A 120 -17.84 -5.71 3.78
CA ARG A 120 -17.10 -4.44 3.59
C ARG A 120 -16.34 -4.37 2.25
N ILE A 121 -15.83 -5.49 1.78
CA ILE A 121 -14.96 -5.57 0.58
C ILE A 121 -15.71 -5.97 -0.70
N LYS A 122 -16.95 -6.45 -0.58
CA LYS A 122 -17.82 -6.78 -1.72
C LYS A 122 -18.64 -5.56 -2.17
N PRO A 123 -19.25 -5.60 -3.37
CA PRO A 123 -20.08 -4.51 -3.86
C PRO A 123 -21.12 -4.03 -2.83
N GLY A 124 -21.17 -2.72 -2.59
CA GLY A 124 -22.02 -2.09 -1.57
C GLY A 124 -21.37 -1.95 -0.19
N GLY A 125 -20.22 -2.57 0.05
CA GLY A 125 -19.41 -2.39 1.26
C GLY A 125 -18.67 -1.06 1.29
N ASP A 126 -18.27 -0.61 2.49
CA ASP A 126 -17.54 0.65 2.69
C ASP A 126 -16.14 0.63 2.05
N VAL A 127 -15.36 -0.44 2.26
CA VAL A 127 -14.01 -0.57 1.66
C VAL A 127 -14.10 -0.64 0.14
N PHE A 128 -15.07 -1.38 -0.39
CA PHE A 128 -15.34 -1.40 -1.84
C PHE A 128 -15.71 -0.01 -2.37
N SER A 129 -16.58 0.71 -1.65
CA SER A 129 -17.03 2.05 -2.03
C SER A 129 -15.89 3.06 -2.03
N GLU A 130 -14.95 2.99 -1.09
CA GLU A 130 -13.75 3.84 -1.09
C GLU A 130 -12.87 3.57 -2.31
N ALA A 131 -12.65 2.30 -2.67
CA ALA A 131 -11.92 1.95 -3.89
C ALA A 131 -12.62 2.52 -5.16
N GLN A 132 -13.94 2.44 -5.23
CA GLN A 132 -14.71 3.01 -6.34
C GLN A 132 -14.63 4.53 -6.40
N LYS A 133 -14.71 5.23 -5.27
CA LYS A 133 -14.52 6.70 -5.20
C LYS A 133 -13.13 7.11 -5.68
N ALA A 134 -12.13 6.27 -5.45
CA ALA A 134 -10.77 6.44 -5.96
C ALA A 134 -10.63 6.08 -7.45
N GLY A 135 -11.68 5.58 -8.11
CA GLY A 135 -11.73 5.30 -9.54
C GLY A 135 -11.65 3.82 -9.91
N ALA A 136 -11.60 2.90 -8.95
CA ALA A 136 -11.54 1.47 -9.24
C ALA A 136 -12.88 0.94 -9.79
N GLY A 137 -12.83 0.08 -10.82
CA GLY A 137 -14.01 -0.63 -11.33
C GLY A 137 -14.51 -1.75 -10.40
N GLY A 138 -13.67 -2.18 -9.46
CA GLY A 138 -13.97 -3.19 -8.45
C GLY A 138 -12.79 -3.38 -7.50
N LEU A 139 -12.95 -4.28 -6.54
CA LEU A 139 -11.92 -4.64 -5.56
C LEU A 139 -11.81 -6.16 -5.51
N ALA A 140 -10.74 -6.71 -6.07
CA ALA A 140 -10.46 -8.13 -5.99
C ALA A 140 -9.77 -8.43 -4.65
N PHE A 141 -9.94 -9.64 -4.11
CA PHE A 141 -9.34 -9.97 -2.82
C PHE A 141 -8.97 -11.46 -2.71
N ILE A 142 -7.99 -11.73 -1.86
CA ILE A 142 -7.58 -13.09 -1.45
C ILE A 142 -7.45 -13.11 0.06
N ARG A 143 -8.11 -14.06 0.71
CA ARG A 143 -7.91 -14.35 2.14
C ARG A 143 -6.90 -15.47 2.27
N VAL A 144 -5.89 -15.28 3.11
CA VAL A 144 -4.89 -16.30 3.39
C VAL A 144 -5.31 -17.03 4.67
N ASN A 145 -5.50 -18.34 4.59
CA ASN A 145 -6.00 -19.17 5.67
C ASN A 145 -4.96 -20.22 6.07
N GLU A 146 -5.19 -20.88 7.20
CA GLU A 146 -4.53 -22.15 7.46
C GLU A 146 -4.95 -23.17 6.40
N VAL A 147 -4.10 -24.16 6.13
CA VAL A 147 -4.43 -25.23 5.19
C VAL A 147 -5.52 -26.10 5.80
N GLY A 148 -6.73 -26.03 5.25
CA GLY A 148 -7.82 -26.92 5.62
C GLY A 148 -7.66 -28.33 5.02
N ASP A 149 -8.37 -29.31 5.60
CA ASP A 149 -8.43 -30.66 5.04
C ASP A 149 -9.00 -30.61 3.61
N HIS A 150 -8.24 -31.17 2.67
CA HIS A 150 -8.55 -31.19 1.22
C HIS A 150 -8.49 -29.84 0.49
N GLU A 151 -7.97 -28.78 1.12
CA GLU A 151 -7.70 -27.53 0.41
C GLU A 151 -6.40 -27.61 -0.40
N THR A 152 -6.36 -26.86 -1.51
CA THR A 152 -5.11 -26.65 -2.24
C THR A 152 -4.18 -25.80 -1.39
N SER A 153 -2.99 -26.33 -1.10
CA SER A 153 -1.96 -25.61 -0.36
C SER A 153 -0.97 -24.92 -1.31
N PHE A 154 -0.45 -23.78 -0.85
CA PHE A 154 0.56 -22.96 -1.49
C PHE A 154 1.76 -22.82 -0.56
N ASP A 155 2.98 -22.97 -1.08
CA ASP A 155 4.20 -22.70 -0.32
C ASP A 155 4.50 -21.20 -0.31
N VAL A 156 4.76 -20.66 0.88
CA VAL A 156 5.18 -19.27 1.09
C VAL A 156 6.40 -19.29 2.00
N GLY A 157 7.59 -19.23 1.40
CA GLY A 157 8.86 -19.27 2.13
C GLY A 157 9.02 -20.52 3.01
N GLY A 158 8.53 -21.68 2.55
CA GLY A 158 8.58 -22.96 3.28
C GLY A 158 7.42 -23.21 4.24
N SER A 159 6.46 -22.29 4.34
CA SER A 159 5.22 -22.48 5.10
C SER A 159 4.05 -22.75 4.17
N GLN A 160 3.19 -23.71 4.51
CA GLN A 160 2.02 -24.04 3.71
C GLN A 160 0.80 -23.21 4.16
N VAL A 161 0.12 -22.59 3.20
CA VAL A 161 -1.10 -21.79 3.44
C VAL A 161 -2.23 -22.18 2.49
N GLY A 162 -3.48 -22.00 2.93
CA GLY A 162 -4.68 -22.07 2.10
C GLY A 162 -5.11 -20.68 1.64
N ILE A 163 -5.96 -20.60 0.61
CA ILE A 163 -6.55 -19.32 0.17
C ILE A 163 -8.06 -19.39 0.01
N GLY A 164 -8.74 -18.32 0.43
CA GLY A 164 -10.15 -18.05 0.17
C GLY A 164 -10.31 -16.91 -0.83
N THR A 165 -10.75 -17.21 -2.05
CA THR A 165 -11.05 -16.21 -3.10
C THR A 165 -12.14 -16.73 -4.03
N ILE A 166 -12.54 -15.92 -5.02
CA ILE A 166 -13.48 -16.36 -6.06
C ILE A 166 -12.81 -17.36 -7.01
N GLY A 167 -13.58 -18.30 -7.55
CA GLY A 167 -13.06 -19.33 -8.47
C GLY A 167 -12.30 -18.75 -9.66
N ALA A 168 -12.75 -17.62 -10.23
CA ALA A 168 -12.08 -16.99 -11.36
C ALA A 168 -10.64 -16.51 -11.06
N ILE A 169 -10.34 -16.12 -9.82
CA ILE A 169 -8.97 -15.78 -9.40
C ILE A 169 -8.21 -17.06 -9.11
N ARG A 170 -8.76 -17.98 -8.32
CA ARG A 170 -8.11 -19.25 -7.98
C ARG A 170 -7.70 -20.04 -9.23
N ASP A 171 -8.61 -20.19 -10.17
CA ASP A 171 -8.41 -20.98 -11.39
C ASP A 171 -7.68 -20.15 -12.48
N GLY A 172 -7.57 -18.84 -12.28
CA GLY A 172 -6.88 -17.91 -13.19
C GLY A 172 -5.37 -17.86 -12.98
N PHE A 173 -4.86 -18.29 -11.83
CA PHE A 173 -3.42 -18.33 -11.56
C PHE A 173 -2.93 -19.78 -11.56
N LYS A 174 -1.76 -20.02 -12.15
CA LYS A 174 -1.02 -21.25 -11.89
C LYS A 174 -0.55 -21.27 -10.44
N LYS A 175 -0.32 -22.46 -9.89
CA LYS A 175 0.10 -22.61 -8.49
C LYS A 175 1.34 -21.78 -8.18
N GLU A 176 2.37 -21.86 -9.02
CA GLU A 176 3.65 -21.16 -8.84
C GLU A 176 3.47 -19.63 -8.92
N GLN A 177 2.55 -19.15 -9.75
CA GLN A 177 2.23 -17.72 -9.84
C GLN A 177 1.54 -17.22 -8.56
N MET A 178 0.65 -18.03 -7.98
CA MET A 178 -0.01 -17.68 -6.73
C MET A 178 0.97 -17.72 -5.55
N GLU A 179 1.86 -18.71 -5.50
CA GLU A 179 2.94 -18.79 -4.50
C GLU A 179 3.82 -17.54 -4.53
N GLU A 180 4.27 -17.11 -5.72
CA GLU A 180 5.04 -15.87 -5.87
C GLU A 180 4.26 -14.62 -5.41
N VAL A 181 2.96 -14.51 -5.72
CA VAL A 181 2.12 -13.39 -5.24
C VAL A 181 2.06 -13.38 -3.70
N LEU A 182 1.86 -14.55 -3.09
CA LEU A 182 1.79 -14.70 -1.64
C LEU A 182 3.15 -14.44 -0.97
N GLU A 183 4.25 -14.84 -1.60
CA GLU A 183 5.60 -14.59 -1.12
C GLU A 183 5.94 -13.09 -1.16
N ARG A 184 5.64 -12.40 -2.26
CA ARG A 184 5.80 -10.93 -2.34
C ARG A 184 4.93 -10.19 -1.33
N ALA A 185 3.80 -10.78 -0.93
CA ALA A 185 2.95 -10.22 0.10
C ALA A 185 3.48 -10.43 1.52
N GLY A 186 4.48 -11.31 1.71
CA GLY A 186 4.83 -11.82 3.03
C GLY A 186 3.62 -12.45 3.72
N ALA A 187 2.75 -13.12 2.97
CA ALA A 187 1.46 -13.56 3.44
C ALA A 187 1.58 -14.68 4.48
N THR A 188 0.82 -14.54 5.56
CA THR A 188 0.64 -15.55 6.60
C THR A 188 -0.85 -15.81 6.80
N PRO A 189 -1.25 -16.95 7.41
CA PRO A 189 -2.64 -17.17 7.79
C PRO A 189 -3.21 -15.96 8.56
N GLY A 190 -4.38 -15.49 8.13
CA GLY A 190 -5.02 -14.29 8.65
C GLY A 190 -4.81 -13.03 7.80
N THR A 191 -3.88 -13.03 6.85
CA THR A 191 -3.66 -11.91 5.94
C THR A 191 -4.76 -11.79 4.89
N LEU A 192 -5.22 -10.56 4.64
CA LEU A 192 -6.13 -10.23 3.54
C LEU A 192 -5.36 -9.42 2.49
N LEU A 193 -5.38 -9.89 1.24
CA LEU A 193 -4.85 -9.16 0.09
C LEU A 193 -6.00 -8.45 -0.63
N LEU A 194 -5.85 -7.16 -0.89
CA LEU A 194 -6.80 -6.35 -1.65
C LEU A 194 -6.12 -5.84 -2.92
N PHE A 195 -6.67 -6.19 -4.08
CA PHE A 195 -6.12 -5.90 -5.39
C PHE A 195 -6.88 -4.79 -6.10
N GLY A 196 -6.13 -3.89 -6.73
CA GLY A 196 -6.61 -2.77 -7.55
C GLY A 196 -5.82 -2.62 -8.84
#